data_AF-A0AAW6NHV4-F1
#
_entry.id   AF-A0AAW6NHV4-F1
#
_cell.length_a   1.000
_cell.length_b   1.000
_cell.length_c   1.000
_cell.angle_alpha   90.00
_cell.angle_beta   90.00
_cell.angle_gamma   90.00
#
_symmetry.space_group_name_H-M   'P 1'
#
loop_
_entity.id
_entity.type
_entity.pdbx_description
1 polymer ?
#
loop_
_entity_poly.entity_id
_entity_poly.type
_entity_poly.pdbx_seq_one_letter_code
_entity_poly.pdbx_strand_id
1 'polypeptide(L)'
;MLKRCLSPLTLVNQLALIVLLSTAIGVTGMAISGWLVQGVQGNAHAINEAGSLRMQSYRLLASVPLTQADQPLIDEMERTAFSPELERAAIRDGQQSQLKALQGYWHTQLEPGLKRAEDRETVAQDVAGFVSRIDHLVSSFDRTTELRIDRVVMVHRAMALFMGLLLIFTVIWLRARLLNPWKQLLAMARAVTQRDFSQRTHISG
;
A
#
# COMPACT_ATOMS: atom_id res chain seq x y z
N MET A 1 5.96 -36.85 12.97
CA MET A 1 5.78 -37.04 11.51
C MET A 1 6.58 -36.06 10.64
N LEU A 2 7.05 -34.90 11.14
CA LEU A 2 7.90 -33.97 10.36
C LEU A 2 9.31 -34.50 9.99
N LYS A 3 9.85 -35.51 10.71
CA LYS A 3 11.22 -36.02 10.51
C LYS A 3 11.46 -36.63 9.11
N ARG A 4 10.42 -36.99 8.35
CA ARG A 4 10.52 -37.70 7.07
C ARG A 4 10.30 -36.87 5.81
N CYS A 5 9.78 -35.63 5.88
CA CYS A 5 9.55 -34.83 4.66
C CYS A 5 10.82 -34.21 4.07
N LEU A 6 11.87 -33.99 4.87
CA LEU A 6 13.12 -33.37 4.41
C LEU A 6 14.28 -34.37 4.27
N SER A 7 14.10 -35.65 4.63
CA SER A 7 15.19 -36.62 4.73
C SER A 7 15.91 -37.03 3.43
N PRO A 8 15.40 -36.83 2.19
CA PRO A 8 16.19 -37.16 1.00
C PRO A 8 17.18 -36.04 0.58
N LEU A 9 17.12 -34.86 1.21
CA LEU A 9 17.96 -33.71 0.85
C LEU A 9 19.20 -33.63 1.75
N THR A 10 20.35 -33.29 1.15
CA THR A 10 21.58 -32.98 1.89
C THR A 10 21.38 -31.78 2.82
N LEU A 11 22.17 -31.68 3.90
CA LEU A 11 22.14 -30.54 4.82
C LEU A 11 22.30 -29.20 4.10
N VAL A 12 23.17 -29.17 3.08
CA VAL A 12 23.42 -28.00 2.25
C VAL A 12 22.15 -27.60 1.47
N ASN A 13 21.46 -28.56 0.84
CA ASN A 13 20.23 -28.29 0.11
C ASN A 13 19.11 -27.81 1.05
N GLN A 14 19.02 -28.37 2.26
CA GLN A 14 18.06 -27.92 3.26
C GLN A 14 18.32 -26.47 3.69
N LEU A 15 19.58 -26.10 3.94
CA LEU A 15 19.95 -24.72 4.27
C LEU A 15 19.70 -23.77 3.10
N ALA A 16 20.10 -24.17 1.88
CA ALA A 16 19.88 -23.38 0.67
C ALA A 16 18.38 -23.12 0.43
N LEU A 17 17.53 -24.12 0.66
CA LEU A 17 16.08 -23.98 0.55
C LEU A 17 15.53 -22.99 1.58
N ILE A 18 15.97 -23.06 2.84
CA ILE A 18 15.56 -22.11 3.88
C ILE A 18 15.94 -20.68 3.50
N VAL A 19 17.18 -20.47 3.05
CA VAL A 19 17.66 -19.14 2.62
C VAL A 19 16.85 -18.65 1.42
N LEU A 20 16.60 -19.50 0.43
CA LEU A 20 15.81 -19.17 -0.75
C LEU A 20 14.38 -18.77 -0.37
N LEU A 21 13.73 -19.51 0.53
CA LEU A 21 12.40 -19.19 1.04
C LEU A 21 12.38 -17.86 1.78
N SER A 22 13.35 -17.60 2.67
CA SER A 22 13.47 -16.33 3.38
C SER A 22 13.66 -15.16 2.41
N THR A 23 14.54 -15.30 1.42
CA THR A 23 14.76 -14.28 0.39
C THR A 23 13.50 -14.05 -0.43
N ALA A 24 12.77 -15.10 -0.82
CA ALA A 24 11.52 -14.98 -1.56
C ALA A 24 10.48 -14.18 -0.77
N ILE A 25 10.29 -14.47 0.53
CA ILE A 25 9.39 -13.70 1.40
C ILE A 25 9.80 -12.23 1.44
N GLY A 26 11.10 -11.96 1.64
CA GLY A 26 11.61 -10.58 1.71
C GLY A 26 11.38 -9.79 0.41
N VAL A 27 11.77 -10.36 -0.73
CA VAL A 27 11.64 -9.73 -2.05
C VAL A 27 10.17 -9.52 -2.42
N THR A 28 9.31 -10.50 -2.18
CA THR A 28 7.87 -10.37 -2.42
C THR A 28 7.27 -9.25 -1.55
N GLY A 29 7.67 -9.14 -0.28
CA GLY A 29 7.19 -8.09 0.62
C GLY A 29 7.60 -6.69 0.13
N MET A 30 8.85 -6.54 -0.30
CA MET A 30 9.35 -5.30 -0.91
C MET A 30 8.61 -4.94 -2.20
N ALA A 31 8.35 -5.92 -3.08
CA ALA A 31 7.62 -5.68 -4.32
C ALA A 31 6.18 -5.20 -4.07
N ILE A 32 5.47 -5.83 -3.13
CA ILE A 32 4.11 -5.42 -2.73
C ILE A 32 4.12 -4.00 -2.14
N SER A 33 5.12 -3.69 -1.29
CA SER A 33 5.28 -2.35 -0.72
C SER A 33 5.52 -1.29 -1.79
N GLY A 34 6.41 -1.57 -2.76
CA GLY A 34 6.69 -0.65 -3.86
C GLY A 34 5.44 -0.35 -4.70
N TRP A 35 4.65 -1.38 -5.02
CA TRP A 35 3.39 -1.22 -5.74
C TRP A 35 2.37 -0.37 -4.94
N LEU A 36 2.25 -0.61 -3.63
CA LEU A 36 1.37 0.19 -2.76
C LEU A 36 1.79 1.67 -2.73
N VAL A 37 3.08 1.96 -2.54
CA VAL A 37 3.59 3.33 -2.41
C VAL A 37 3.30 4.15 -3.67
N GLN A 38 3.51 3.59 -4.85
CA GLN A 38 3.19 4.25 -6.12
C GLN A 38 1.69 4.56 -6.24
N GLY A 39 0.83 3.64 -5.82
CA GLY A 39 -0.62 3.85 -5.81
C GLY A 39 -1.07 4.93 -4.81
N VAL A 40 -0.52 4.90 -3.60
CA VAL A 40 -0.85 5.87 -2.53
C VAL A 40 -0.40 7.28 -2.89
N GLN A 41 0.80 7.46 -3.47
CA GLN A 41 1.27 8.78 -3.92
C GLN A 41 0.35 9.39 -4.97
N GLY A 42 -0.07 8.60 -5.96
CA GLY A 42 -0.99 9.06 -7.00
C GLY A 42 -2.37 9.45 -6.45
N ASN A 43 -2.85 8.76 -5.41
CA ASN A 43 -4.12 9.07 -4.77
C ASN A 43 -4.03 10.29 -3.83
N ALA A 44 -2.92 10.47 -3.11
CA ALA A 44 -2.70 11.66 -2.28
C ALA A 44 -2.73 12.96 -3.11
N HIS A 45 -2.15 12.94 -4.31
CA HIS A 45 -2.18 14.09 -5.20
C HIS A 45 -3.59 14.37 -5.73
N ALA A 46 -4.34 13.33 -6.12
CA ALA A 46 -5.72 13.47 -6.59
C ALA A 46 -6.69 13.93 -5.48
N ILE A 47 -6.49 13.47 -4.24
CA ILE A 47 -7.23 13.98 -3.07
C ILE A 47 -6.95 15.46 -2.84
N ASN A 48 -5.71 15.91 -3.04
CA ASN A 48 -5.35 17.32 -2.91
C ASN A 48 -5.99 18.19 -4.01
N GLU A 49 -5.96 17.76 -5.27
CA GLU A 49 -6.64 18.47 -6.37
C GLU A 49 -8.16 18.50 -6.20
N ALA A 50 -8.76 17.37 -5.85
CA ALA A 50 -10.18 17.35 -5.51
C ALA A 50 -10.48 18.23 -4.27
N GLY A 51 -9.53 18.31 -3.33
CA GLY A 51 -9.56 19.23 -2.21
C GLY A 51 -9.58 20.70 -2.63
N SER A 52 -8.75 21.10 -3.60
CA SER A 52 -8.69 22.48 -4.08
C SER A 52 -9.95 22.90 -4.82
N LEU A 53 -10.69 21.97 -5.47
CA LEU A 53 -12.00 22.27 -6.07
C LEU A 53 -12.99 22.85 -5.07
N ARG A 54 -12.97 22.41 -3.79
CA ARG A 54 -13.85 22.96 -2.74
C ARG A 54 -13.53 24.42 -2.46
N MET A 55 -12.24 24.73 -2.31
CA MET A 55 -11.76 26.09 -2.10
C MET A 55 -12.10 26.97 -3.31
N GLN A 56 -11.80 26.50 -4.53
CA GLN A 56 -12.08 27.23 -5.76
C GLN A 56 -13.60 27.48 -5.92
N SER A 57 -14.47 26.54 -5.48
CA SER A 57 -15.92 26.69 -5.56
C SER A 57 -16.42 27.83 -4.69
N TYR A 58 -15.98 27.89 -3.43
CA TYR A 58 -16.32 28.99 -2.52
C TYR A 58 -15.65 30.31 -2.92
N ARG A 59 -14.45 30.27 -3.51
CA ARG A 59 -13.78 31.45 -4.04
C ARG A 59 -14.57 32.06 -5.19
N LEU A 60 -15.07 31.25 -6.12
CA LEU A 60 -15.97 31.70 -7.18
C LEU A 60 -17.27 32.28 -6.63
N LEU A 61 -17.88 31.63 -5.62
CA LEU A 61 -19.07 32.17 -4.94
C LEU A 61 -18.80 33.54 -4.31
N ALA A 62 -17.64 33.71 -3.67
CA ALA A 62 -17.24 34.97 -3.06
C ALA A 62 -16.97 36.07 -4.08
N SER A 63 -16.61 35.72 -5.32
CA SER A 63 -16.40 36.69 -6.41
C SER A 63 -17.69 37.11 -7.12
N VAL A 64 -18.85 36.51 -6.83
CA VAL A 64 -20.13 36.92 -7.45
C VAL A 64 -20.50 38.36 -7.04
N PRO A 65 -20.91 39.24 -7.99
CA PRO A 65 -21.07 38.99 -9.43
C PRO A 65 -19.73 38.91 -10.18
N LEU A 66 -19.56 37.85 -10.98
CA LEU A 66 -18.31 37.62 -11.71
C LEU A 66 -18.10 38.64 -12.82
N THR A 67 -16.86 39.07 -12.98
CA THR A 67 -16.42 39.97 -14.05
C THR A 67 -15.44 39.27 -14.99
N GLN A 68 -15.04 39.92 -16.09
CA GLN A 68 -13.95 39.40 -16.95
C GLN A 68 -12.64 39.19 -16.17
N ALA A 69 -12.41 39.93 -15.08
CA ALA A 69 -11.22 39.76 -14.26
C ALA A 69 -11.21 38.42 -13.51
N ASP A 70 -12.37 37.78 -13.33
CA ASP A 70 -12.52 36.50 -12.63
C ASP A 70 -12.43 35.28 -13.56
N GLN A 71 -12.32 35.48 -14.89
CA GLN A 71 -12.16 34.39 -15.86
C GLN A 71 -11.01 33.42 -15.51
N PRO A 72 -9.84 33.88 -15.02
CA PRO A 72 -8.77 32.98 -14.58
C PRO A 72 -9.19 32.02 -13.46
N LEU A 73 -10.15 32.39 -12.60
CA LEU A 73 -10.66 31.51 -11.54
C LEU A 73 -11.51 30.37 -12.11
N ILE A 74 -12.28 30.65 -13.17
CA ILE A 74 -13.06 29.67 -13.91
C ILE A 74 -12.12 28.73 -14.65
N ASP A 75 -11.11 29.27 -15.33
CA ASP A 75 -10.12 28.48 -16.07
C ASP A 75 -9.29 27.58 -15.13
N GLU A 76 -8.98 28.05 -13.92
CA GLU A 76 -8.30 27.23 -12.90
C GLU A 76 -9.20 26.08 -12.41
N MET A 77 -10.49 26.36 -12.18
CA MET A 77 -11.47 25.33 -11.81
C MET A 77 -11.62 24.28 -12.89
N GLU A 78 -11.76 24.71 -14.14
CA GLU A 78 -11.83 23.86 -15.32
C GLU A 78 -10.59 22.97 -15.40
N ARG A 79 -9.39 23.57 -15.36
CA ARG A 79 -8.14 22.81 -15.42
C ARG A 79 -8.02 21.78 -14.28
N THR A 80 -8.49 22.11 -13.08
CA THR A 80 -8.41 21.23 -11.91
C THR A 80 -9.44 20.09 -12.02
N ALA A 81 -10.69 20.39 -12.43
CA ALA A 81 -11.76 19.41 -12.52
C ALA A 81 -11.56 18.40 -13.67
N PHE A 82 -10.81 18.80 -14.70
CA PHE A 82 -10.45 17.99 -15.86
C PHE A 82 -8.97 17.60 -15.90
N SER A 83 -8.29 17.62 -14.74
CA SER A 83 -6.88 17.23 -14.69
C SER A 83 -6.72 15.74 -15.07
N PRO A 84 -5.65 15.37 -15.80
CA PRO A 84 -5.31 13.97 -16.04
C PRO A 84 -5.12 13.18 -14.75
N GLU A 85 -4.67 13.85 -13.68
CA GLU A 85 -4.44 13.26 -12.37
C GLU A 85 -5.74 12.81 -11.71
N LEU A 86 -6.79 13.65 -11.71
CA LEU A 86 -8.14 13.28 -11.24
C LEU A 86 -8.73 12.14 -12.08
N GLU A 87 -8.58 12.20 -13.40
CA GLU A 87 -9.09 11.17 -14.30
C GLU A 87 -8.42 9.82 -14.04
N ARG A 88 -7.08 9.79 -13.94
CA ARG A 88 -6.35 8.56 -13.62
C ARG A 88 -6.74 8.02 -12.25
N ALA A 89 -6.95 8.86 -11.24
CA ALA A 89 -7.42 8.42 -9.92
C ALA A 89 -8.83 7.83 -9.99
N ALA A 90 -9.75 8.48 -10.72
CA ALA A 90 -11.10 7.98 -10.94
C ALA A 90 -11.11 6.63 -11.68
N ILE A 91 -10.24 6.41 -12.66
CA ILE A 91 -10.08 5.11 -13.32
C ILE A 91 -9.56 4.06 -12.33
N ARG A 92 -8.49 4.37 -11.60
CA ARG A 92 -7.88 3.42 -10.64
C ARG A 92 -8.82 2.99 -9.54
N ASP A 93 -9.67 3.90 -9.07
CA ASP A 93 -10.53 3.68 -7.90
C ASP A 93 -12.01 3.42 -8.29
N GLY A 94 -12.28 3.27 -9.59
CA GLY A 94 -13.62 2.96 -10.10
C GLY A 94 -14.64 4.09 -9.89
N GLN A 95 -14.20 5.34 -9.80
CA GLN A 95 -15.02 6.53 -9.54
C GLN A 95 -15.28 7.37 -10.80
N GLN A 96 -15.14 6.77 -12.00
CA GLN A 96 -15.31 7.51 -13.26
C GLN A 96 -16.71 8.12 -13.41
N SER A 97 -17.76 7.44 -12.93
CA SER A 97 -19.12 7.96 -13.02
C SER A 97 -19.34 9.16 -12.10
N GLN A 98 -18.76 9.14 -10.90
CA GLN A 98 -18.80 10.25 -9.94
C GLN A 98 -18.03 11.46 -10.48
N LEU A 99 -16.84 11.24 -11.04
CA LEU A 99 -16.06 12.30 -11.66
C LEU A 99 -16.81 12.91 -12.86
N LYS A 100 -17.35 12.09 -13.75
CA LYS A 100 -18.16 12.58 -14.90
C LYS A 100 -19.40 13.33 -14.45
N ALA A 101 -20.06 12.90 -13.38
CA ALA A 101 -21.21 13.62 -12.83
C ALA A 101 -20.82 14.98 -12.24
N LEU A 102 -19.67 15.07 -11.57
CA LEU A 102 -19.10 16.32 -11.08
C LEU A 102 -18.79 17.28 -12.24
N GLN A 103 -18.02 16.81 -13.23
CA GLN A 103 -17.65 17.54 -14.45
C GLN A 103 -18.89 17.99 -15.24
N GLY A 104 -19.88 17.12 -15.37
CA GLY A 104 -21.14 17.42 -16.03
C GLY A 104 -21.93 18.51 -15.30
N TYR A 105 -22.00 18.46 -13.97
CA TYR A 105 -22.68 19.49 -13.18
C TYR A 105 -21.96 20.84 -13.27
N TRP A 106 -20.63 20.84 -13.28
CA TRP A 106 -19.83 22.05 -13.48
C TRP A 106 -20.22 22.78 -14.77
N HIS A 107 -20.16 22.09 -15.92
CA HIS A 107 -20.47 22.72 -17.22
C HIS A 107 -21.93 23.04 -17.45
N THR A 108 -22.84 22.18 -17.00
CA THR A 108 -24.26 22.32 -17.36
C THR A 108 -25.03 23.22 -16.39
N GLN A 109 -24.58 23.32 -15.13
CA GLN A 109 -25.30 24.03 -14.07
C GLN A 109 -24.44 25.11 -13.41
N LEU A 110 -23.31 24.74 -12.80
CA LEU A 110 -22.60 25.63 -11.88
C LEU A 110 -21.91 26.81 -12.59
N GLU A 111 -21.10 26.54 -13.62
CA GLU A 111 -20.40 27.59 -14.36
C GLU A 111 -21.37 28.59 -15.03
N PRO A 112 -22.41 28.14 -15.77
CA PRO A 112 -23.41 29.07 -16.33
C PRO A 112 -24.23 29.79 -15.26
N GLY A 113 -24.46 29.18 -14.09
CA GLY A 113 -25.12 29.80 -12.95
C GLY A 113 -24.28 30.94 -12.37
N LEU A 114 -23.01 30.67 -12.07
CA LEU A 114 -22.06 31.65 -11.54
C LEU A 114 -21.86 32.86 -12.48
N LYS A 115 -21.80 32.62 -13.80
CA LYS A 115 -21.67 33.71 -14.80
C LYS A 115 -22.91 34.60 -14.92
N ARG A 116 -24.10 34.10 -14.56
CA ARG A 116 -25.37 34.84 -14.65
C ARG A 116 -25.82 35.45 -13.32
N ALA A 117 -25.27 34.99 -12.21
CA ALA A 117 -25.66 35.43 -10.88
C ALA A 117 -25.25 36.89 -10.63
N GLU A 118 -26.22 37.73 -10.29
CA GLU A 118 -25.96 39.09 -9.79
C GLU A 118 -25.73 39.12 -8.28
N ASP A 119 -26.29 38.14 -7.56
CA ASP A 119 -26.15 37.99 -6.12
C ASP A 119 -25.78 36.55 -5.72
N ARG A 120 -25.01 36.43 -4.64
CA ARG A 120 -24.48 35.16 -4.13
C ARG A 120 -25.58 34.19 -3.71
N GLU A 121 -26.70 34.69 -3.18
CA GLU A 121 -27.77 33.84 -2.66
C GLU A 121 -28.41 33.01 -3.77
N THR A 122 -28.40 33.51 -5.00
CA THR A 122 -28.98 32.83 -6.18
C THR A 122 -28.23 31.56 -6.58
N VAL A 123 -26.94 31.44 -6.26
CA VAL A 123 -26.06 30.33 -6.66
C VAL A 123 -25.45 29.58 -5.47
N ALA A 124 -25.67 30.06 -4.25
CA ALA A 124 -25.15 29.44 -3.02
C ALA A 124 -25.56 27.97 -2.87
N GLN A 125 -26.81 27.62 -3.21
CA GLN A 125 -27.28 26.23 -3.16
C GLN A 125 -26.62 25.34 -4.20
N ASP A 126 -26.40 25.85 -5.42
CA ASP A 126 -25.71 25.11 -6.48
C ASP A 126 -24.23 24.87 -6.12
N VAL A 127 -23.56 25.87 -5.52
CA VAL A 127 -22.19 25.73 -4.99
C VAL A 127 -22.15 24.68 -3.88
N ALA A 128 -23.07 24.72 -2.91
CA ALA A 128 -23.13 23.74 -1.84
C ALA A 128 -23.38 22.31 -2.37
N GLY A 129 -24.26 22.17 -3.36
CA GLY A 129 -24.52 20.90 -4.04
C GLY A 129 -23.30 20.36 -4.78
N PHE A 130 -22.54 21.24 -5.44
CA PHE A 130 -21.28 20.86 -6.10
C PHE A 130 -20.21 20.44 -5.10
N VAL A 131 -20.02 21.20 -4.01
CA VAL A 131 -19.07 20.87 -2.94
C VAL A 131 -19.39 19.51 -2.31
N SER A 132 -20.67 19.20 -2.10
CA SER A 132 -21.09 17.87 -1.62
C SER A 132 -20.69 16.75 -2.59
N ARG A 133 -20.81 16.95 -3.91
CA ARG A 133 -20.32 15.98 -4.91
C ARG A 133 -18.80 15.81 -4.85
N ILE A 134 -18.06 16.90 -4.62
CA ILE A 134 -16.61 16.85 -4.43
C ILE A 134 -16.28 16.04 -3.17
N ASP A 135 -16.94 16.30 -2.04
CA ASP A 135 -16.72 15.57 -0.78
C ASP A 135 -16.99 14.06 -0.95
N HIS A 136 -18.05 13.69 -1.68
CA HIS A 136 -18.33 12.29 -2.01
C HIS A 136 -17.23 11.65 -2.87
N LEU A 137 -16.71 12.38 -3.86
CA LEU A 137 -15.60 11.91 -4.70
C LEU A 137 -14.33 11.71 -3.87
N VAL A 138 -13.96 12.72 -3.06
CA VAL A 138 -12.79 12.69 -2.17
C VAL A 138 -12.88 11.53 -1.18
N SER A 139 -14.03 11.37 -0.52
CA SER A 139 -14.26 10.28 0.43
C SER A 139 -14.12 8.90 -0.23
N SER A 140 -14.54 8.77 -1.50
CA SER A 140 -14.41 7.52 -2.24
C SER A 140 -12.95 7.20 -2.60
N PHE A 141 -12.14 8.21 -2.94
CA PHE A 141 -10.69 8.03 -3.12
C PHE A 141 -10.00 7.64 -1.81
N ASP A 142 -10.33 8.31 -0.71
CA ASP A 142 -9.71 8.08 0.59
C ASP A 142 -9.99 6.64 1.08
N ARG A 143 -11.27 6.23 1.10
CA ARG A 143 -11.68 4.89 1.53
C ARG A 143 -11.07 3.78 0.68
N THR A 144 -10.97 3.97 -0.63
CA THR A 144 -10.36 2.97 -1.52
C THR A 144 -8.86 2.84 -1.26
N THR A 145 -8.20 3.96 -0.96
CA THR A 145 -6.78 4.00 -0.59
C THR A 145 -6.55 3.30 0.75
N GLU A 146 -7.35 3.60 1.76
CA GLU A 146 -7.28 3.00 3.09
C GLU A 146 -7.46 1.47 3.05
N LEU A 147 -8.46 0.97 2.33
CA LEU A 147 -8.69 -0.48 2.17
C LEU A 147 -7.51 -1.20 1.50
N ARG A 148 -6.83 -0.55 0.55
CA ARG A 148 -5.62 -1.11 -0.08
C ARG A 148 -4.45 -1.15 0.90
N ILE A 149 -4.25 -0.08 1.67
CA ILE A 149 -3.22 -0.02 2.72
C ILE A 149 -3.45 -1.12 3.74
N ASP A 150 -4.68 -1.24 4.27
CA ASP A 150 -5.03 -2.24 5.28
C ASP A 150 -4.77 -3.68 4.80
N ARG A 151 -5.14 -3.99 3.56
CA ARG A 151 -4.87 -5.32 2.96
C ARG A 151 -3.37 -5.61 2.89
N VAL A 152 -2.57 -4.64 2.43
CA VAL A 152 -1.11 -4.81 2.33
C VAL A 152 -0.47 -4.95 3.71
N VAL A 153 -0.93 -4.19 4.70
CA VAL A 153 -0.48 -4.31 6.09
C VAL A 153 -0.81 -5.69 6.65
N MET A 154 -2.02 -6.21 6.40
CA MET A 154 -2.41 -7.56 6.81
C MET A 154 -1.52 -8.62 6.18
N VAL A 155 -1.22 -8.51 4.88
CA VAL A 155 -0.29 -9.41 4.18
C VAL A 155 1.12 -9.34 4.78
N HIS A 156 1.64 -8.14 5.06
CA HIS A 156 2.95 -7.99 5.71
C HIS A 156 2.99 -8.61 7.11
N ARG A 157 1.93 -8.45 7.90
CA ARG A 157 1.82 -9.11 9.22
C ARG A 157 1.86 -10.62 9.09
N ALA A 158 1.15 -11.19 8.12
CA ALA A 158 1.17 -12.63 7.85
C ALA A 158 2.56 -13.11 7.39
N MET A 159 3.22 -12.38 6.49
CA MET A 159 4.57 -12.68 6.03
C MET A 159 5.61 -12.59 7.14
N ALA A 160 5.50 -11.57 8.02
CA ALA A 160 6.37 -11.42 9.18
C ALA A 160 6.18 -12.56 10.19
N LEU A 161 4.93 -12.98 10.43
CA LEU A 161 4.63 -14.15 11.27
C LEU A 161 5.27 -15.41 10.67
N PHE A 162 5.08 -15.65 9.37
CA PHE A 162 5.63 -16.82 8.69
C PHE A 162 7.17 -16.81 8.68
N MET A 163 7.78 -15.65 8.44
CA MET A 163 9.24 -15.46 8.56
C MET A 163 9.72 -15.78 9.98
N GLY A 164 9.05 -15.27 11.01
CA GLY A 164 9.40 -15.56 12.41
C GLY A 164 9.34 -17.06 12.73
N LEU A 165 8.28 -17.74 12.29
CA LEU A 165 8.14 -19.19 12.44
C LEU A 165 9.23 -19.95 11.68
N LEU A 166 9.55 -19.54 10.46
CA LEU A 166 10.62 -20.12 9.65
C LEU A 166 11.97 -19.99 10.37
N LEU A 167 12.31 -18.81 10.89
CA LEU A 167 13.56 -18.58 11.60
C LEU A 167 13.66 -19.39 12.90
N ILE A 168 12.58 -19.45 13.70
CA ILE A 168 12.53 -20.29 14.91
C ILE A 168 12.77 -21.75 14.53
N PHE A 169 12.08 -22.23 13.50
CA PHE A 169 12.28 -23.57 12.96
C PHE A 169 13.74 -23.79 12.54
N THR A 170 14.34 -22.87 11.78
CA THR A 170 15.74 -22.94 11.32
C THR A 170 16.70 -23.04 12.49
N VAL A 171 16.51 -22.25 13.55
CA VAL A 171 17.37 -22.28 14.74
C VAL A 171 17.28 -23.62 15.46
N ILE A 172 16.06 -24.13 15.70
CA ILE A 172 15.85 -25.43 16.35
C ILE A 172 16.46 -26.54 15.50
N TRP A 173 16.21 -26.50 14.19
CA TRP A 173 16.72 -27.48 13.23
C TRP A 173 18.25 -27.49 13.17
N LEU A 174 18.89 -26.31 13.08
CA LEU A 174 20.35 -26.17 13.05
C LEU A 174 20.99 -26.65 14.36
N ARG A 175 20.36 -26.36 15.50
CA ARG A 175 20.81 -26.89 16.80
C ARG A 175 20.77 -28.41 16.85
N ALA A 176 19.65 -29.00 16.43
CA ALA A 176 19.45 -30.44 16.49
C ALA A 176 20.36 -31.19 15.51
N ARG A 177 20.51 -30.70 14.28
CA ARG A 177 21.14 -31.45 13.18
C ARG A 177 22.58 -31.06 12.87
N LEU A 178 23.04 -29.88 13.30
CA LEU A 178 24.42 -29.43 13.07
C LEU A 178 25.17 -29.20 14.39
N LEU A 179 24.64 -28.36 15.28
CA LEU A 179 25.36 -27.94 16.49
C LEU A 179 25.60 -29.11 17.47
N ASN A 180 24.57 -29.90 17.76
CA ASN A 180 24.66 -30.98 18.74
C ASN A 180 25.61 -32.10 18.28
N PRO A 181 25.52 -32.63 17.04
CA PRO A 181 26.49 -33.61 16.53
C PRO A 181 27.92 -33.05 16.50
N TRP A 182 28.09 -31.79 16.09
CA TRP A 182 29.41 -31.18 16.05
C TRP A 182 30.06 -31.04 17.43
N LYS A 183 29.29 -30.67 18.46
CA LYS A 183 29.75 -30.65 19.85
C LYS A 183 30.19 -32.04 20.34
N GLN A 184 29.45 -33.09 19.98
CA GLN A 184 29.80 -34.47 20.34
C GLN A 184 31.10 -34.92 19.67
N LEU A 185 31.29 -34.60 18.38
CA LEU A 185 32.52 -34.90 17.65
C LEU A 185 33.74 -34.17 18.25
N LEU A 186 33.60 -32.89 18.59
CA LEU A 186 34.67 -32.12 19.26
C LEU A 186 35.02 -32.68 20.64
N ALA A 187 34.02 -33.11 21.41
CA ALA A 187 34.25 -33.73 22.71
C ALA A 187 35.04 -35.05 22.57
N MET A 188 34.67 -35.91 21.60
CA MET A 188 35.43 -37.13 21.32
C MET A 188 36.85 -36.86 20.85
N ALA A 189 37.06 -35.90 19.94
CA ALA A 189 38.38 -35.55 19.47
C ALA A 189 39.31 -35.16 20.64
N ARG A 190 38.79 -34.38 21.60
CA ARG A 190 39.52 -34.01 22.82
C ARG A 190 39.82 -35.21 23.73
N ALA A 191 38.85 -36.11 23.93
CA ALA A 191 39.04 -37.32 24.74
C ALA A 191 40.14 -38.22 24.16
N VAL A 192 40.14 -38.42 22.83
CA VAL A 192 41.19 -39.18 22.13
C VAL A 192 42.56 -38.53 22.29
N THR A 193 42.67 -37.20 22.21
CA THR A 193 43.93 -36.48 22.49
C THR A 193 44.43 -36.74 23.92
N GLN A 194 43.52 -36.92 24.87
CA GLN A 194 43.82 -37.24 26.27
C GLN A 194 44.01 -38.74 26.51
N ARG A 195 44.05 -39.57 25.44
CA ARG A 195 44.13 -41.05 25.49
C ARG A 195 42.94 -41.72 26.20
N ASP A 196 41.82 -41.02 26.33
CA ASP A 196 40.56 -41.60 26.80
C ASP A 196 39.77 -42.17 25.61
N PHE A 197 39.82 -43.49 25.46
CA PHE A 197 39.10 -44.25 24.43
C PHE A 197 37.78 -44.85 24.94
N SER A 198 37.37 -44.54 26.18
CA SER A 198 36.14 -45.09 26.77
C SER A 198 34.86 -44.39 26.29
N GLN A 199 34.98 -43.18 25.75
CA GLN A 199 33.86 -42.37 25.28
C GLN A 199 33.24 -42.97 24.00
N ARG A 200 31.91 -42.94 23.91
CA ARG A 200 31.16 -43.36 22.72
C ARG A 200 30.16 -42.28 22.30
N THR A 201 29.95 -42.12 21.00
CA THR A 201 28.91 -41.24 20.45
C THR A 201 27.80 -42.04 19.78
N HIS A 202 26.57 -41.60 19.99
CA HIS A 202 25.38 -42.09 19.28
C HIS A 202 24.90 -40.97 18.35
N ILE A 203 25.57 -40.82 17.20
CA ILE A 203 25.15 -39.88 16.15
C ILE A 203 24.22 -40.65 15.22
N SER A 204 22.93 -40.32 15.24
CA SER A 204 21.99 -40.73 14.19
C SER A 204 22.03 -39.67 13.07
N GLY A 205 22.34 -40.08 11.84
CA GLY A 205 22.38 -39.22 10.65
C GLY A 205 21.01 -38.71 10.18
#